data_AF-A0A3B9APW3-F1
#
_entry.id   AF-A0A3B9APW3-F1
#
_cell.length_a   1.000
_cell.length_b   1.000
_cell.length_c   1.000
_cell.angle_alpha   90.00
_cell.angle_beta   90.00
_cell.angle_gamma   90.00
#
_symmetry.space_group_name_H-M   'P 1'
#
loop_
_entity.id
_entity.type
_entity.pdbx_description
1 polymer ?
#
loop_
_entity_poly.entity_id
_entity_poly.type
_entity_poly.pdbx_seq_one_letter_code
_entity_poly.pdbx_strand_id
1 'polypeptide(L)'
;MKFTYYGHSCFLVETTGKRILFDPFISGNALAADVNVDAIRCDYILLSHGHSDHCIDLERIARNNPGVTIVGIWEIHARYSEMGFKTHPMNKGGWWTFDFGRV
;
A
#
# COMPACT_ATOMS: atom_id res chain seq x y z
N MET A 1 -9.88 4.57 15.06
CA MET A 1 -9.05 4.81 13.85
C MET A 1 -7.78 5.51 14.30
N LYS A 2 -6.62 5.05 13.83
CA LYS A 2 -5.31 5.65 14.09
C LYS A 2 -4.58 5.90 12.78
N PHE A 3 -3.91 7.04 12.68
CA PHE A 3 -3.19 7.47 11.49
C PHE A 3 -1.71 7.63 11.82
N THR A 4 -0.83 7.10 10.98
CA THR A 4 0.62 7.32 11.05
C THR A 4 1.09 7.92 9.74
N TYR A 5 1.68 9.11 9.79
CA TYR A 5 2.23 9.79 8.63
C TYR A 5 3.73 9.53 8.55
N TYR A 6 4.22 9.03 7.40
CA TYR A 6 5.65 8.79 7.19
C TYR A 6 6.31 9.87 6.33
N GLY A 7 5.54 10.76 5.71
CA GLY A 7 6.05 11.78 4.79
C GLY A 7 5.59 11.56 3.35
N HIS A 8 5.64 12.61 2.53
CA HIS A 8 5.08 12.64 1.17
C HIS A 8 3.62 12.17 1.15
N SER A 9 3.28 11.21 0.30
CA SER A 9 1.97 10.55 0.25
C SER A 9 1.93 9.22 1.03
N CYS A 10 2.98 8.89 1.79
CA CYS A 10 3.08 7.63 2.51
C CYS A 10 2.47 7.74 3.91
N PHE A 11 1.41 6.96 4.17
CA PHE A 11 0.76 6.91 5.47
C PHE A 11 0.09 5.56 5.74
N LEU A 12 -0.04 5.22 7.02
CA LEU A 12 -0.70 4.01 7.49
C LEU A 12 -1.97 4.36 8.25
N VAL A 13 -3.08 3.73 7.87
CA VAL A 13 -4.36 3.82 8.57
C VAL A 13 -4.64 2.50 9.28
N GLU A 14 -4.85 2.56 10.60
CA GLU A 14 -5.33 1.44 11.40
C GLU A 14 -6.81 1.67 11.74
N THR A 15 -7.69 0.82 11.19
CA THR A 15 -9.14 0.89 11.38
C THR A 15 -9.74 -0.49 11.30
N THR A 16 -10.85 -0.74 12.02
CA THR A 16 -11.62 -2.01 11.94
C THR A 16 -10.77 -3.29 12.06
N GLY A 17 -9.67 -3.23 12.83
CA GLY A 17 -8.75 -4.35 12.99
C GLY A 17 -7.79 -4.61 11.82
N LYS A 18 -7.74 -3.69 10.85
CA LYS A 18 -6.91 -3.75 9.65
C LYS A 18 -5.93 -2.60 9.57
N ARG A 19 -4.82 -2.83 8.88
CA ARG A 19 -3.73 -1.88 8.62
C ARG A 19 -3.62 -1.65 7.11
N ILE A 20 -3.86 -0.42 6.69
CA ILE A 20 -3.94 -0.02 5.29
C ILE A 20 -2.83 0.97 5.02
N LEU A 21 -1.83 0.55 4.24
CA LEU A 21 -0.71 1.38 3.85
C LEU A 21 -1.01 2.06 2.51
N PHE A 22 -0.72 3.34 2.41
CA PHE A 22 -0.89 4.12 1.19
C PHE A 22 0.48 4.53 0.65
N ASP A 23 0.65 4.41 -0.67
CA ASP A 23 1.79 4.91 -1.45
C ASP A 23 3.16 4.71 -0.74
N PRO A 24 3.64 3.47 -0.61
CA PRO A 24 4.86 3.11 0.12
C PRO A 24 6.14 3.71 -0.47
N PHE A 25 6.45 4.93 -0.03
CA PHE A 25 7.66 5.69 -0.32
C PHE A 25 8.37 6.11 0.97
N ILE A 26 9.30 5.27 1.40
CA ILE A 26 10.07 5.41 2.65
C ILE A 26 11.56 5.54 2.33
N SER A 27 12.15 4.59 1.61
CA SER A 27 13.61 4.52 1.38
C SER A 27 14.15 5.73 0.60
N GLY A 28 13.32 6.37 -0.23
CA GLY A 28 13.67 7.60 -0.95
C GLY A 28 13.18 8.89 -0.29
N ASN A 29 12.52 8.80 0.88
CA ASN A 29 11.87 9.92 1.53
C ASN A 29 12.69 10.39 2.75
N ALA A 30 13.26 11.59 2.67
CA ALA A 30 14.07 12.15 3.76
C ALA A 30 13.28 12.34 5.07
N LEU A 31 11.96 12.56 5.01
CA LEU A 31 11.12 12.65 6.21
C LEU A 31 10.91 11.30 6.90
N ALA A 32 11.17 10.20 6.19
CA ALA A 32 11.01 8.84 6.67
C ALA A 32 12.35 8.14 6.96
N ALA A 33 13.46 8.89 7.04
CA ALA A 33 14.81 8.33 7.15
C ALA A 33 14.99 7.39 8.36
N ASP A 34 14.29 7.66 9.46
CA ASP A 34 14.33 6.85 10.69
C ASP A 34 13.32 5.68 10.69
N VAL A 35 12.52 5.52 9.63
CA VAL A 35 11.51 4.47 9.54
C VAL A 35 12.14 3.17 9.04
N ASN A 36 12.06 2.13 9.86
CA ASN A 36 12.43 0.78 9.42
C ASN A 36 11.36 0.19 8.49
N VAL A 37 11.63 0.19 7.19
CA VAL A 37 10.75 -0.37 6.14
C VAL A 37 10.36 -1.82 6.41
N ASP A 38 11.28 -2.65 6.92
CA ASP A 38 11.01 -4.08 7.14
C ASP A 38 10.10 -4.34 8.35
N ALA A 39 9.95 -3.35 9.23
CA ALA A 39 9.06 -3.43 10.38
C ALA A 39 7.60 -3.04 10.05
N ILE A 40 7.34 -2.48 8.86
CA ILE A 40 6.00 -2.05 8.47
C ILE A 40 5.10 -3.27 8.27
N ARG A 41 3.96 -3.29 8.97
CA ARG A 41 2.96 -4.36 8.88
C ARG A 41 1.64 -3.81 8.36
N CYS A 42 1.10 -4.44 7.30
CA CYS A 42 -0.13 -4.03 6.65
C CYS A 42 -0.90 -5.23 6.06
N ASP A 43 -2.22 -5.14 6.06
CA ASP A 43 -3.14 -6.09 5.43
C ASP A 43 -3.47 -5.68 3.98
N TYR A 44 -3.42 -4.37 3.71
CA TYR A 44 -3.69 -3.78 2.40
C TYR A 44 -2.64 -2.73 2.05
N ILE A 45 -2.29 -2.66 0.76
CA ILE A 45 -1.52 -1.55 0.19
C ILE A 45 -2.40 -0.91 -0.88
N LEU A 46 -2.80 0.34 -0.70
CA LEU A 46 -3.51 1.13 -1.71
C LEU A 46 -2.49 2.00 -2.44
N LEU A 47 -2.32 1.75 -3.74
CA LEU A 47 -1.38 2.47 -4.58
C LEU A 47 -2.13 3.37 -5.56
N SER A 48 -1.88 4.68 -5.49
CA SER A 48 -2.54 5.68 -6.32
C SER A 48 -2.13 5.60 -7.79
N HIS A 49 -0.82 5.46 -8.07
CA HIS A 49 -0.25 5.34 -9.41
C HIS A 49 1.19 4.77 -9.38
N GLY A 50 1.78 4.53 -10.56
CA GLY A 50 3.03 3.79 -10.71
C GLY A 50 4.33 4.59 -10.66
N HIS A 51 4.33 5.84 -10.17
CA HIS A 51 5.58 6.59 -10.04
C HIS A 51 6.43 6.09 -8.85
N SER A 52 7.75 6.20 -8.97
CA SER A 52 8.68 5.66 -7.96
C SER A 52 8.52 6.30 -6.58
N ASP A 53 8.15 7.58 -6.51
CA ASP A 53 7.86 8.29 -5.27
C ASP A 53 6.53 7.87 -4.60
N HIS A 54 5.85 6.85 -5.15
CA HIS A 54 4.68 6.21 -4.54
C HIS A 54 4.84 4.70 -4.32
N CYS A 55 5.78 4.02 -5.00
CA CYS A 55 5.83 2.56 -5.01
C CYS A 55 7.19 1.92 -4.76
N ILE A 56 8.26 2.69 -4.51
CA ILE A 56 9.63 2.15 -4.44
C ILE A 56 9.80 1.03 -3.39
N ASP A 57 9.09 1.11 -2.26
CA ASP A 57 9.18 0.12 -1.18
C ASP A 57 8.06 -0.94 -1.23
N LEU A 58 7.13 -0.84 -2.19
CA LEU A 58 5.93 -1.66 -2.23
C LEU A 58 6.27 -3.16 -2.24
N GLU A 59 7.13 -3.60 -3.14
CA GLU A 59 7.46 -5.02 -3.28
C GLU A 59 8.17 -5.56 -2.03
N ARG A 60 9.06 -4.77 -1.42
CA ARG A 60 9.78 -5.13 -0.19
C ARG A 60 8.79 -5.30 0.97
N ILE A 61 7.92 -4.31 1.17
CA ILE A 61 6.88 -4.37 2.21
C ILE A 61 5.91 -5.51 1.96
N ALA A 62 5.52 -5.74 0.70
CA ALA A 62 4.57 -6.80 0.35
C ALA A 62 5.15 -8.20 0.63
N ARG A 63 6.42 -8.45 0.31
CA ARG A 63 7.09 -9.73 0.65
C ARG A 63 7.20 -9.94 2.16
N ASN A 64 7.36 -8.88 2.93
CA ASN A 64 7.39 -8.95 4.39
C ASN A 64 6.00 -9.18 5.01
N ASN A 65 4.91 -9.02 4.26
CA ASN A 65 3.53 -9.16 4.76
C ASN A 65 2.76 -10.25 3.98
N PRO A 66 2.96 -11.54 4.30
CA PRO A 66 2.25 -12.62 3.62
C PRO A 66 0.73 -12.44 3.66
N GLY A 67 0.08 -12.52 2.50
CA GLY A 67 -1.37 -12.38 2.35
C GLY A 67 -1.88 -10.94 2.19
N VAL A 68 -0.99 -9.94 2.23
CA VAL A 68 -1.33 -8.54 1.91
C VAL A 68 -1.98 -8.44 0.53
N THR A 69 -2.99 -7.57 0.40
CA THR A 69 -3.65 -7.31 -0.89
C THR A 69 -3.24 -5.93 -1.41
N ILE A 70 -2.63 -5.89 -2.60
CA ILE A 70 -2.33 -4.63 -3.29
C ILE A 70 -3.56 -4.20 -4.09
N VAL A 71 -4.04 -2.99 -3.82
CA VAL A 71 -5.20 -2.39 -4.48
C VAL A 71 -4.73 -1.22 -5.33
N GLY A 72 -5.15 -1.18 -6.59
CA GLY A 72 -4.77 -0.12 -7.51
C GLY A 72 -5.50 -0.24 -8.84
N ILE A 73 -5.15 0.64 -9.78
CA ILE A 73 -5.70 0.59 -11.14
C ILE A 73 -5.28 -0.71 -11.87
N TRP A 74 -5.94 -1.01 -12.99
CA TRP A 74 -5.66 -2.20 -13.79
C TRP A 74 -4.17 -2.41 -14.10
N GLU A 75 -3.44 -1.37 -14.48
CA GLU A 75 -2.01 -1.44 -14.80
C GLU A 75 -1.16 -1.84 -13.57
N ILE A 76 -1.54 -1.38 -12.37
CA ILE A 76 -0.91 -1.77 -11.11
C ILE A 76 -1.24 -3.23 -10.77
N HIS A 77 -2.52 -3.60 -10.90
CA HIS A 77 -2.96 -4.98 -10.72
C HIS A 77 -2.17 -5.92 -11.65
N ALA A 78 -2.10 -5.63 -12.94
CA ALA A 78 -1.42 -6.46 -13.92
C ALA A 78 0.07 -6.65 -13.57
N ARG A 79 0.79 -5.55 -13.32
CA ARG A 79 2.22 -5.58 -12.97
C ARG A 79 2.51 -6.45 -11.75
N TYR A 80 1.82 -6.22 -10.63
CA TYR A 80 2.13 -6.92 -9.38
C TYR A 80 1.57 -8.36 -9.35
N SER A 81 0.52 -8.65 -10.12
CA SER A 81 0.03 -10.03 -10.28
C SER A 81 1.03 -10.87 -11.07
N GLU A 82 1.65 -10.32 -12.11
CA GLU A 82 2.71 -10.99 -12.88
C GLU A 82 3.92 -11.34 -11.98
N MET A 83 4.19 -10.50 -10.97
CA MET A 83 5.22 -10.74 -9.95
C MET A 83 4.79 -11.72 -8.84
N GLY A 84 3.57 -12.26 -8.91
CA GLY A 84 3.05 -13.25 -7.95
C GLY A 84 2.43 -12.66 -6.68
N PHE A 85 2.21 -11.35 -6.61
CA PHE A 85 1.53 -10.74 -5.47
C PHE A 85 0.01 -10.90 -5.56
N LYS A 86 -0.65 -10.97 -4.40
CA LYS A 86 -2.11 -10.87 -4.32
C LYS A 86 -2.52 -9.42 -4.56
N THR A 87 -3.41 -9.22 -5.52
CA THR A 87 -3.87 -7.90 -5.92
C THR A 87 -5.40 -7.86 -6.03
N HIS A 88 -5.97 -6.65 -6.02
CA HIS A 88 -7.37 -6.40 -6.31
C HIS A 88 -7.48 -5.19 -7.27
N PRO A 89 -7.95 -5.38 -8.51
CA PRO A 89 -8.07 -4.28 -9.46
C PRO A 89 -9.26 -3.37 -9.12
N MET A 90 -9.05 -2.06 -9.21
CA MET A 90 -10.09 -1.04 -9.19
C MET A 90 -9.87 -0.07 -10.36
N ASN A 91 -10.76 0.91 -10.54
CA ASN A 91 -10.54 2.04 -11.45
C ASN A 91 -11.35 3.26 -11.00
N LYS A 92 -11.07 4.42 -11.61
CA LYS A 92 -11.74 5.69 -11.31
C LYS A 92 -13.25 5.54 -11.45
N GLY A 93 -13.99 5.94 -10.42
CA GLY A 93 -15.46 5.85 -10.37
C GLY A 93 -16.01 4.48 -9.95
N GLY A 94 -15.17 3.43 -9.88
CA GLY A 94 -15.52 2.16 -9.27
C GLY A 94 -15.44 2.22 -7.75
N TRP A 95 -16.20 1.36 -7.07
CA TRP A 95 -16.16 1.21 -5.62
C TRP A 95 -16.20 -0.27 -5.23
N TRP A 96 -15.68 -0.60 -4.06
CA TRP A 96 -15.68 -1.96 -3.51
C TRP A 96 -15.82 -1.95 -2.00
N THR A 97 -16.50 -2.96 -1.44
CA THR A 97 -16.60 -3.15 0.01
C THR A 97 -15.58 -4.19 0.47
N PHE A 98 -14.54 -3.74 1.16
CA PHE A 98 -13.59 -4.58 1.87
C PHE A 98 -14.05 -4.86 3.30
N ASP A 99 -13.37 -5.77 3.98
CA ASP A 99 -13.63 -6.05 5.40
C ASP A 99 -13.35 -4.85 6.33
N PHE A 100 -12.58 -3.86 5.86
CA PHE A 100 -12.31 -2.63 6.59
C PHE A 100 -13.24 -1.46 6.26
N GLY A 101 -14.03 -1.55 5.19
CA GLY A 101 -14.91 -0.47 4.73
C GLY A 101 -15.10 -0.40 3.23
N ARG A 102 -15.87 0.59 2.77
CA ARG A 102 -16.09 0.88 1.35
C ARG A 102 -15.03 1.86 0.85
N VAL A 103 -14.39 1.51 -0.27
CA VAL A 103 -13.45 2.35 -1.02
C VAL A 103 -14.05 2.68 -2.37
#